data_AF-A0A0P9Q2R0-F1
#
_entry.id   AF-A0A0P9Q2R0-F1
#
_cell.length_a   1.000
_cell.length_b   1.000
_cell.length_c   1.000
_cell.angle_alpha   90.00
_cell.angle_beta   90.00
_cell.angle_gamma   90.00
#
_symmetry.space_group_name_H-M   'P 1'
#
loop_
_entity.id
_entity.type
_entity.pdbx_description
1 polymer ?
#
loop_
_entity_poly.entity_id
_entity_poly.type
_entity_poly.pdbx_seq_one_letter_code
_entity_poly.pdbx_strand_id
1 'polypeptide(L)'
;MQHDTPRKLNRRPLTSIVNINDIHCREGVVIDPIFEKKYINFLKGKKQALLTRLPLASILNGFYLRNNGDCKLIQDPINRDMVDDIKAEIRSGRRPALYICKNVFTKEEFPYSAPDDNHVYIAYQELEIHSIPVVLLEASDKLPESAFQVRHQLYHEENLGAFICAVSPHPERDNFHSILGKQISSTNDAALATIQSTIGELIQNLKSFHGNFSTGIHYHQTLFSILYRLNENIQAIRLLIENNFYYQAVALLRSIYEMSLDFYVDWLAPEEVGFWLQTHSRVNRKGFECAMELASPSDNLKKKKIWMENMRYCYDFLDNVSNKANLSPLGRKFYDEVYTFTSEVIHQDFNMTEHYALFMENPEHRSFDANAITTLVRFVDMIAGKVCWRVATDIGVPEEPLSE
;
A
#
# COMPACT_ATOMS: atom_id res chain seq x y z
N MET A 1 27.72 -16.79 12.56
CA MET A 1 27.25 -16.49 11.20
C MET A 1 27.20 -14.98 11.06
N GLN A 2 28.03 -14.39 10.19
CA GLN A 2 27.86 -12.99 9.80
C GLN A 2 26.56 -12.93 9.00
N HIS A 3 25.53 -12.30 9.56
CA HIS A 3 24.38 -11.89 8.76
C HIS A 3 24.85 -10.73 7.88
N ASP A 4 25.24 -11.04 6.65
CA ASP A 4 25.35 -10.01 5.61
C ASP A 4 23.97 -9.39 5.45
N THR A 5 23.80 -8.16 5.92
CA THR A 5 22.56 -7.41 5.77
C THR A 5 22.22 -7.36 4.28
N PRO A 6 21.02 -7.77 3.86
CA PRO A 6 20.68 -7.81 2.44
C PRO A 6 20.80 -6.40 1.85
N ARG A 7 21.74 -6.23 0.90
CA ARG A 7 21.96 -4.95 0.21
C ARG A 7 20.71 -4.47 -0.54
N LYS A 8 19.79 -5.39 -0.87
CA LYS A 8 18.54 -5.15 -1.58
C LYS A 8 17.39 -5.92 -0.93
N LEU A 9 16.32 -5.21 -0.57
CA LEU A 9 15.02 -5.80 -0.26
C LEU A 9 14.35 -6.27 -1.56
N ASN A 10 14.09 -7.57 -1.68
CA ASN A 10 13.33 -8.12 -2.81
C ASN A 10 11.83 -8.07 -2.50
N ARG A 11 11.02 -7.70 -3.50
CA ARG A 11 9.56 -7.55 -3.36
C ARG A 11 8.76 -8.58 -4.13
N ARG A 12 9.42 -9.25 -5.08
CA ARG A 12 8.82 -10.25 -5.96
C ARG A 12 9.84 -11.36 -6.21
N PRO A 13 9.37 -12.57 -6.54
CA PRO A 13 10.27 -13.64 -6.99
C PRO A 13 10.99 -13.24 -8.28
N LEU A 14 12.06 -13.97 -8.62
CA LEU A 14 12.72 -13.81 -9.92
C LEU A 14 11.75 -14.23 -11.02
N THR A 15 11.52 -13.33 -11.98
CA THR A 15 10.62 -13.56 -13.12
C THR A 15 11.40 -13.60 -14.43
N SER A 16 11.01 -14.45 -15.36
CA SER A 16 11.47 -14.43 -16.76
C SER A 16 10.42 -13.79 -17.67
N ILE A 17 10.86 -13.23 -18.79
CA ILE A 17 9.97 -12.71 -19.83
C ILE A 17 9.47 -13.90 -20.66
N VAL A 18 8.17 -13.99 -20.86
CA VAL A 18 7.51 -14.97 -21.73
C VAL A 18 6.82 -14.22 -22.87
N ASN A 19 6.94 -14.72 -24.11
CA ASN A 19 6.24 -14.11 -25.24
C ASN A 19 4.73 -14.34 -25.09
N ILE A 20 3.91 -13.34 -25.45
CA ILE A 20 2.45 -13.47 -25.41
C ILE A 20 1.96 -14.68 -26.24
N ASN A 21 2.64 -15.00 -27.34
CA ASN A 21 2.29 -16.13 -28.20
C ASN A 21 2.59 -17.50 -27.57
N ASP A 22 3.44 -17.55 -26.54
CA ASP A 22 3.79 -18.76 -25.80
C ASP A 22 2.89 -18.97 -24.57
N ILE A 23 1.95 -18.04 -24.32
CA ILE A 23 0.96 -18.16 -23.26
C ILE A 23 -0.16 -19.07 -23.76
N HIS A 24 -0.27 -20.25 -23.17
CA HIS A 24 -1.30 -21.23 -23.50
C HIS A 24 -2.23 -21.46 -22.31
N CYS A 25 -3.52 -21.60 -22.58
CA CYS A 25 -4.47 -22.07 -21.59
C CYS A 25 -4.25 -23.57 -21.34
N ARG A 26 -4.38 -23.99 -20.08
CA ARG A 26 -4.33 -25.41 -19.73
C ARG A 26 -5.47 -26.17 -20.42
N GLU A 27 -5.16 -27.36 -20.93
CA GLU A 27 -6.19 -28.25 -21.49
C GLU A 27 -7.24 -28.61 -20.42
N GLY A 28 -8.52 -28.57 -20.81
CA GLY A 28 -9.65 -28.94 -19.94
C GLY A 28 -10.18 -27.81 -19.05
N VAL A 29 -9.65 -26.59 -19.15
CA VAL A 29 -10.18 -25.39 -18.49
C VAL A 29 -11.17 -24.66 -19.41
N VAL A 30 -12.26 -24.15 -18.83
CA VAL A 30 -13.25 -23.34 -19.56
C VAL A 30 -12.83 -21.87 -19.47
N ILE A 31 -12.59 -21.24 -20.61
CA ILE A 31 -12.12 -19.86 -20.69
C ILE A 31 -13.29 -18.89 -20.55
N ASP A 32 -13.14 -17.86 -19.70
CA ASP A 32 -14.04 -16.70 -19.73
C ASP A 32 -13.66 -15.78 -20.91
N PRO A 33 -14.50 -15.69 -21.96
CA PRO A 33 -14.19 -14.88 -23.14
C PRO A 33 -14.12 -13.38 -22.83
N ILE A 34 -14.79 -12.90 -21.77
CA ILE A 34 -14.76 -11.49 -21.37
C ILE A 34 -13.41 -11.16 -20.74
N PHE A 35 -12.98 -11.99 -19.80
CA PHE A 35 -11.68 -11.88 -19.15
C PHE A 35 -10.54 -12.04 -20.14
N GLU A 36 -10.52 -13.10 -20.95
CA GLU A 36 -9.47 -13.35 -21.94
C GLU A 36 -9.30 -12.14 -22.88
N LYS A 37 -10.41 -11.62 -23.42
CA LYS A 37 -10.39 -10.43 -24.29
C LYS A 37 -9.80 -9.22 -23.56
N LYS A 38 -10.13 -9.01 -22.28
CA LYS A 38 -9.62 -7.87 -21.50
C LYS A 38 -8.13 -8.05 -21.19
N TYR A 39 -7.73 -9.23 -20.76
CA TYR A 39 -6.37 -9.59 -20.42
C TYR A 39 -5.43 -9.47 -21.63
N ILE A 40 -5.81 -10.03 -22.78
CA ILE A 40 -5.05 -9.89 -24.04
C ILE A 40 -4.92 -8.41 -24.46
N ASN A 41 -5.98 -7.62 -24.32
CA ASN A 41 -5.92 -6.19 -24.65
C ASN A 41 -5.01 -5.41 -23.69
N PHE A 42 -4.97 -5.80 -22.41
CA PHE A 42 -4.04 -5.24 -21.43
C PHE A 42 -2.59 -5.60 -21.76
N LEU A 43 -2.28 -6.89 -22.01
CA LEU A 43 -0.94 -7.35 -22.40
C LEU A 43 -0.43 -6.71 -23.70
N LYS A 44 -1.34 -6.44 -24.65
CA LYS A 44 -1.05 -5.71 -25.90
C LYS A 44 -1.02 -4.19 -25.74
N GLY A 45 -1.04 -3.67 -24.52
CA GLY A 45 -1.00 -2.22 -24.25
C GLY A 45 -2.17 -1.42 -24.84
N LYS A 46 -3.26 -2.07 -25.25
CA LYS A 46 -4.46 -1.43 -25.81
C LYS A 46 -5.40 -0.91 -24.73
N LYS A 47 -5.31 -1.48 -23.52
CA LYS A 47 -6.05 -1.06 -22.34
C LYS A 47 -5.11 -0.92 -21.15
N GLN A 48 -5.48 -0.04 -20.23
CA GLN A 48 -4.90 0.04 -18.90
C GLN A 48 -5.65 -0.88 -17.93
N ALA A 49 -5.02 -1.18 -16.80
CA ALA A 49 -5.59 -1.86 -15.65
C ALA A 49 -5.36 -1.02 -14.39
N LEU A 50 -6.10 -1.32 -13.33
CA LEU A 50 -5.96 -0.69 -12.02
C LEU A 50 -5.30 -1.67 -11.05
N LEU A 51 -4.15 -1.30 -10.49
CA LEU A 51 -3.54 -1.98 -9.35
C LEU A 51 -4.09 -1.36 -8.07
N THR A 52 -4.77 -2.14 -7.25
CA THR A 52 -5.43 -1.69 -6.03
C THR A 52 -5.62 -2.85 -5.06
N ARG A 53 -6.36 -2.61 -3.97
CA ARG A 53 -6.85 -3.65 -3.08
C ARG A 53 -8.35 -3.65 -3.00
N LEU A 54 -8.92 -4.85 -2.93
CA LEU A 54 -10.35 -5.07 -2.80
C LEU A 54 -10.66 -6.07 -1.68
N PRO A 55 -11.83 -5.93 -1.04
CA PRO A 55 -12.36 -6.97 -0.17
C PRO A 55 -12.49 -8.29 -0.95
N LEU A 56 -11.94 -9.39 -0.44
CA LEU A 56 -12.07 -10.72 -1.04
C LEU A 56 -13.55 -11.11 -1.21
N ALA A 57 -14.40 -10.71 -0.26
CA ALA A 57 -15.85 -10.91 -0.29
C ALA A 57 -16.55 -10.21 -1.46
N SER A 58 -15.90 -9.24 -2.13
CA SER A 58 -16.45 -8.56 -3.31
C SER A 58 -16.11 -9.27 -4.63
N ILE A 59 -15.36 -10.37 -4.56
CA ILE A 59 -14.82 -11.09 -5.72
C ILE A 59 -15.38 -12.51 -5.75
N LEU A 60 -16.04 -12.86 -6.84
CA LEU A 60 -16.44 -14.22 -7.15
C LEU A 60 -15.21 -15.03 -7.58
N ASN A 61 -14.93 -16.15 -6.91
CA ASN A 61 -13.94 -17.12 -7.36
C ASN A 61 -14.51 -17.91 -8.56
N GLY A 62 -13.95 -17.70 -9.75
CA GLY A 62 -14.49 -18.18 -11.02
C GLY A 62 -15.40 -17.16 -11.73
N PHE A 63 -16.26 -17.65 -12.62
CA PHE A 63 -17.15 -16.80 -13.43
C PHE A 63 -18.44 -17.51 -13.84
N TYR A 64 -19.46 -16.75 -14.22
CA TYR A 64 -20.70 -17.30 -14.75
C TYR A 64 -20.65 -17.42 -16.27
N LEU A 65 -21.04 -18.58 -16.80
CA LEU A 65 -21.24 -18.80 -18.23
C LEU A 65 -22.73 -18.97 -18.53
N ARG A 66 -23.23 -18.25 -19.55
CA ARG A 66 -24.62 -18.32 -19.97
C ARG A 66 -24.79 -19.37 -21.07
N ASN A 67 -25.64 -20.36 -20.82
CA ASN A 67 -26.03 -21.38 -21.79
C ASN A 67 -27.56 -21.50 -21.84
N ASN A 68 -28.15 -21.14 -22.99
CA ASN A 68 -29.58 -21.36 -23.30
C ASN A 68 -30.59 -20.90 -22.23
N GLY A 69 -30.31 -19.77 -21.56
CA GLY A 69 -31.18 -19.20 -20.52
C GLY A 69 -30.73 -19.49 -19.09
N ASP A 70 -29.90 -20.51 -18.88
CA ASP A 70 -29.32 -20.86 -17.59
C ASP A 70 -27.92 -20.25 -17.40
N CYS A 71 -27.60 -19.90 -16.15
CA CYS A 71 -26.29 -19.42 -15.74
C CYS A 71 -25.59 -20.50 -14.90
N LYS A 72 -24.44 -21.00 -15.38
CA LYS A 72 -23.63 -21.97 -14.66
C LYS A 72 -22.39 -21.28 -14.10
N LEU A 73 -22.13 -21.45 -12.81
CA LEU A 73 -20.85 -21.05 -12.21
C LEU A 73 -19.76 -22.02 -12.69
N ILE A 74 -18.68 -21.46 -13.22
CA ILE A 74 -17.49 -22.16 -13.66
C ILE A 74 -16.36 -21.81 -12.70
N GLN A 75 -15.69 -22.84 -12.19
CA GLN A 75 -14.53 -22.74 -11.32
C GLN A 75 -13.51 -23.77 -11.76
N ASP A 76 -12.25 -23.37 -11.81
CA ASP A 76 -11.13 -24.25 -12.07
C ASP A 76 -10.93 -25.27 -10.93
N PRO A 77 -10.49 -26.49 -11.27
CA PRO A 77 -10.24 -27.53 -10.29
C PRO A 77 -9.13 -27.11 -9.31
N ILE A 78 -9.38 -27.30 -8.02
CA ILE A 78 -8.46 -26.94 -6.95
C ILE A 78 -7.43 -28.06 -6.76
N ASN A 79 -6.16 -27.68 -6.74
CA ASN A 79 -5.05 -28.54 -6.31
C ASN A 79 -4.61 -28.09 -4.92
N ARG A 80 -4.77 -28.95 -3.91
CA ARG A 80 -4.49 -28.60 -2.51
C ARG A 80 -3.02 -28.27 -2.26
N ASP A 81 -2.11 -29.00 -2.89
CA ASP A 81 -0.66 -28.76 -2.73
C ASP A 81 -0.29 -27.35 -3.18
N MET A 82 -0.87 -26.88 -4.30
CA MET A 82 -0.66 -25.52 -4.80
C MET A 82 -1.22 -24.45 -3.86
N VAL A 83 -2.37 -24.71 -3.23
CA VAL A 83 -2.93 -23.79 -2.22
C VAL A 83 -1.99 -23.68 -1.03
N ASP A 84 -1.50 -24.80 -0.51
CA ASP A 84 -0.61 -24.82 0.65
C ASP A 84 0.74 -24.15 0.34
N ASP A 85 1.28 -24.35 -0.87
CA ASP A 85 2.48 -23.65 -1.35
C ASP A 85 2.26 -22.13 -1.42
N ILE A 86 1.15 -21.66 -1.99
CA ILE A 86 0.83 -20.23 -2.06
C ILE A 86 0.65 -19.65 -0.65
N LYS A 87 0.02 -20.39 0.28
CA LYS A 87 -0.09 -19.95 1.68
C LYS A 87 1.27 -19.79 2.33
N ALA A 88 2.20 -20.72 2.08
CA ALA A 88 3.57 -20.62 2.56
C ALA A 88 4.28 -19.38 1.98
N GLU A 89 4.09 -19.10 0.69
CA GLU A 89 4.62 -17.91 0.04
C GLU A 89 4.03 -16.61 0.61
N ILE A 90 2.71 -16.54 0.83
CA ILE A 90 2.06 -15.37 1.43
C ILE A 90 2.61 -15.13 2.85
N ARG A 91 2.74 -16.20 3.65
CA ARG A 91 3.36 -16.15 4.98
C ARG A 91 4.84 -15.74 4.93
N SER A 92 5.54 -15.98 3.82
CA SER A 92 6.91 -15.49 3.61
C SER A 92 6.99 -14.02 3.17
N GLY A 93 5.85 -13.38 2.86
CA GLY A 93 5.79 -11.99 2.42
C GLY A 93 5.43 -11.80 0.95
N ARG A 94 5.13 -12.86 0.18
CA ARG A 94 4.56 -12.70 -1.16
C ARG A 94 3.16 -12.08 -1.06
N ARG A 95 2.74 -11.31 -2.05
CA ARG A 95 1.40 -10.72 -2.16
C ARG A 95 0.93 -10.84 -3.61
N PRO A 96 0.69 -12.07 -4.09
CA PRO A 96 0.25 -12.29 -5.47
C PRO A 96 -1.09 -11.59 -5.72
N ALA A 97 -1.15 -10.78 -6.76
CA ALA A 97 -2.37 -10.07 -7.13
C ALA A 97 -3.32 -10.96 -7.94
N LEU A 98 -4.62 -10.89 -7.66
CA LEU A 98 -5.63 -11.54 -8.50
C LEU A 98 -5.96 -10.68 -9.71
N TYR A 99 -5.91 -11.26 -10.91
CA TYR A 99 -6.43 -10.61 -12.10
C TYR A 99 -7.95 -10.75 -12.16
N ILE A 100 -8.65 -9.62 -12.20
CA ILE A 100 -10.12 -9.60 -12.10
C ILE A 100 -10.77 -8.71 -13.17
N CYS A 101 -12.05 -8.93 -13.41
CA CYS A 101 -12.89 -8.04 -14.22
C CYS A 101 -14.26 -7.82 -13.57
N LYS A 102 -15.00 -6.81 -14.03
CA LYS A 102 -16.38 -6.60 -13.59
C LYS A 102 -17.24 -7.81 -13.88
N ASN A 103 -18.02 -8.22 -12.88
CA ASN A 103 -19.01 -9.26 -13.06
C ASN A 103 -20.18 -8.70 -13.88
N VAL A 104 -20.38 -9.25 -15.08
CA VAL A 104 -21.47 -8.83 -15.98
C VAL A 104 -22.82 -9.46 -15.62
N PHE A 105 -22.85 -10.39 -14.67
CA PHE A 105 -24.07 -11.04 -14.21
C PHE A 105 -24.62 -10.36 -12.95
N THR A 106 -25.89 -9.99 -13.02
CA THR A 106 -26.61 -9.13 -12.06
C THR A 106 -27.01 -9.82 -10.75
N LYS A 107 -26.36 -10.90 -10.33
CA LYS A 107 -26.50 -11.34 -8.93
C LYS A 107 -25.69 -10.33 -8.11
N GLU A 108 -26.38 -9.42 -7.43
CA GLU A 108 -25.82 -8.26 -6.72
C GLU A 108 -24.79 -8.60 -5.62
N GLU A 109 -24.53 -9.88 -5.37
CA GLU A 109 -23.62 -10.37 -4.33
C GLU A 109 -22.15 -10.07 -4.62
N PHE A 110 -21.70 -10.16 -5.89
CA PHE A 110 -20.28 -10.00 -6.25
C PHE A 110 -20.08 -9.02 -7.41
N PRO A 111 -19.53 -7.81 -7.18
CA PRO A 111 -19.25 -6.84 -8.25
C PRO A 111 -18.12 -7.26 -9.20
N TYR A 112 -17.22 -8.14 -8.76
CA TYR A 112 -16.07 -8.59 -9.56
C TYR A 112 -16.00 -10.11 -9.65
N SER A 113 -15.34 -10.60 -10.69
CA SER A 113 -15.03 -12.01 -10.90
C SER A 113 -13.53 -12.18 -11.06
N ALA A 114 -13.00 -13.25 -10.49
CA ALA A 114 -11.64 -13.76 -10.69
C ALA A 114 -11.72 -15.09 -11.44
N PRO A 115 -11.70 -15.07 -12.79
CA PRO A 115 -11.84 -16.28 -13.59
C PRO A 115 -10.60 -17.19 -13.58
N ASP A 116 -9.48 -16.66 -13.09
CA ASP A 116 -8.17 -17.30 -13.00
C ASP A 116 -7.64 -17.20 -11.55
N ASP A 117 -6.54 -17.90 -11.24
CA ASP A 117 -5.85 -17.88 -9.94
C ASP A 117 -6.70 -18.39 -8.76
N ASN A 118 -7.56 -19.39 -8.99
CA ASN A 118 -8.38 -20.03 -7.95
C ASN A 118 -7.59 -20.44 -6.70
N HIS A 119 -6.36 -20.94 -6.87
CA HIS A 119 -5.52 -21.35 -5.73
C HIS A 119 -5.09 -20.16 -4.88
N VAL A 120 -4.80 -19.01 -5.49
CA VAL A 120 -4.46 -17.76 -4.79
C VAL A 120 -5.67 -17.23 -4.03
N TYR A 121 -6.85 -17.25 -4.66
CA TYR A 121 -8.10 -16.86 -3.99
C TYR A 121 -8.33 -17.69 -2.73
N ILE A 122 -8.27 -19.02 -2.85
CA ILE A 122 -8.48 -19.95 -1.72
C ILE A 122 -7.39 -19.78 -0.67
N ALA A 123 -6.14 -19.53 -1.06
CA ALA A 123 -5.06 -19.26 -0.12
C ALA A 123 -5.33 -18.00 0.73
N TYR A 124 -5.79 -16.90 0.13
CA TYR A 124 -6.18 -15.71 0.87
C TYR A 124 -7.38 -15.98 1.79
N GLN A 125 -8.38 -16.71 1.30
CA GLN A 125 -9.55 -17.09 2.09
C GLN A 125 -9.17 -17.91 3.34
N GLU A 126 -8.32 -18.92 3.19
CA GLU A 126 -7.88 -19.79 4.29
C GLU A 126 -6.88 -19.12 5.24
N LEU A 127 -6.25 -18.02 4.82
CA LEU A 127 -5.44 -17.17 5.68
C LEU A 127 -6.25 -16.03 6.31
N GLU A 128 -7.57 -15.99 6.06
CA GLU A 128 -8.48 -14.96 6.57
C GLU A 128 -8.04 -13.55 6.17
N ILE A 129 -7.36 -13.40 5.03
CA ILE A 129 -6.93 -12.10 4.51
C ILE A 129 -8.10 -11.47 3.76
N HIS A 130 -8.62 -10.39 4.32
CA HIS A 130 -9.86 -9.76 3.85
C HIS A 130 -9.64 -8.77 2.71
N SER A 131 -8.49 -8.08 2.66
CA SER A 131 -8.19 -7.05 1.66
C SER A 131 -6.98 -7.46 0.83
N ILE A 132 -7.20 -7.85 -0.42
CA ILE A 132 -6.18 -8.50 -1.24
C ILE A 132 -5.72 -7.60 -2.40
N PRO A 133 -4.46 -7.71 -2.84
CA PRO A 133 -3.99 -7.04 -4.06
C PRO A 133 -4.72 -7.60 -5.29
N VAL A 134 -5.12 -6.71 -6.19
CA VAL A 134 -5.80 -7.07 -7.42
C VAL A 134 -5.29 -6.25 -8.61
N VAL A 135 -5.38 -6.85 -9.79
CA VAL A 135 -5.23 -6.20 -11.09
C VAL A 135 -6.61 -6.16 -11.74
N LEU A 136 -7.33 -5.05 -11.58
CA LEU A 136 -8.64 -4.87 -12.19
C LEU A 136 -8.49 -4.46 -13.65
N LEU A 137 -8.95 -5.32 -14.57
CA LEU A 137 -8.89 -5.14 -16.02
C LEU A 137 -9.95 -4.16 -16.55
N GLU A 138 -10.03 -3.00 -15.90
CA GLU A 138 -10.86 -1.85 -16.25
C GLU A 138 -10.02 -0.58 -16.33
N ALA A 139 -10.52 0.42 -17.07
CA ALA A 139 -9.85 1.72 -17.15
C ALA A 139 -10.18 2.63 -15.94
N SER A 140 -11.38 2.49 -15.39
CA SER A 140 -11.85 3.27 -14.24
C SER A 140 -12.94 2.50 -13.48
N ASP A 141 -13.02 2.73 -12.17
CA ASP A 141 -14.10 2.21 -11.34
C ASP A 141 -14.30 3.03 -10.06
N LYS A 142 -15.42 2.79 -9.37
CA LYS A 142 -15.62 3.24 -8.00
C LYS A 142 -15.03 2.20 -7.05
N LEU A 143 -13.76 2.40 -6.71
CA LEU A 143 -13.01 1.49 -5.85
C LEU A 143 -13.15 1.87 -4.38
N PRO A 144 -12.98 0.92 -3.43
CA PRO A 144 -12.89 1.18 -1.99
C PRO A 144 -11.50 1.66 -1.56
N GLU A 145 -10.49 1.58 -2.41
CA GLU A 145 -9.16 2.13 -2.16
C GLU A 145 -8.70 2.89 -3.42
N SER A 146 -7.66 3.70 -3.30
CA SER A 146 -7.04 4.32 -4.46
C SER A 146 -6.39 3.26 -5.36
N ALA A 147 -6.01 3.63 -6.59
CA ALA A 147 -5.35 2.71 -7.50
C ALA A 147 -4.20 3.35 -8.28
N PHE A 148 -3.22 2.53 -8.66
CA PHE A 148 -2.28 2.87 -9.72
C PHE A 148 -2.86 2.42 -11.07
N GLN A 149 -2.76 3.25 -12.09
CA GLN A 149 -3.10 2.87 -13.45
C GLN A 149 -1.85 2.31 -14.12
N VAL A 150 -1.95 1.07 -14.61
CA VAL A 150 -0.84 0.36 -15.26
C VAL A 150 -1.17 0.04 -16.69
N ARG A 151 -0.16 0.13 -17.55
CA ARG A 151 -0.27 -0.20 -18.98
C ARG A 151 1.00 -0.89 -19.46
N HIS A 152 0.86 -1.80 -20.42
CA HIS A 152 2.01 -2.33 -21.14
C HIS A 152 2.51 -1.34 -22.19
N GLN A 153 3.82 -1.08 -22.18
CA GLN A 153 4.49 -0.29 -23.18
C GLN A 153 4.82 -1.16 -24.40
N LEU A 154 4.42 -0.70 -25.58
CA LEU A 154 4.82 -1.32 -26.84
C LEU A 154 5.72 -0.38 -27.65
N TYR A 155 6.75 -0.94 -28.28
CA TYR A 155 7.49 -0.30 -29.35
C TYR A 155 7.36 -1.15 -30.62
N HIS A 156 6.58 -0.66 -31.58
CA HIS A 156 6.04 -1.49 -32.67
C HIS A 156 5.27 -2.71 -32.10
N GLU A 157 5.80 -3.92 -32.30
CA GLU A 157 5.19 -5.17 -31.80
C GLU A 157 5.87 -5.69 -30.53
N GLU A 158 6.96 -5.05 -30.09
CA GLU A 158 7.74 -5.49 -28.94
C GLU A 158 7.18 -4.94 -27.63
N ASN A 159 6.90 -5.82 -26.67
CA ASN A 159 6.45 -5.46 -25.32
C ASN A 159 7.66 -5.12 -24.43
N LEU A 160 7.72 -3.87 -23.96
CA LEU A 160 8.80 -3.37 -23.11
C LEU A 160 8.49 -3.47 -21.62
N GLY A 161 7.39 -4.14 -21.28
CA GLY A 161 6.92 -4.35 -19.92
C GLY A 161 5.78 -3.42 -19.51
N ALA A 162 5.20 -3.74 -18.36
CA ALA A 162 4.20 -2.90 -17.71
C ALA A 162 4.85 -1.73 -16.98
N PHE A 163 4.18 -0.58 -16.95
CA PHE A 163 4.58 0.59 -16.18
C PHE A 163 3.37 1.28 -15.58
N ILE A 164 3.58 1.97 -14.46
CA ILE A 164 2.58 2.85 -13.84
C ILE A 164 2.54 4.13 -14.66
N CYS A 165 1.40 4.44 -15.26
CA CYS A 165 1.22 5.58 -16.15
C CYS A 165 0.39 6.72 -15.54
N ALA A 166 -0.42 6.42 -14.52
CA ALA A 166 -1.24 7.40 -13.82
C ALA A 166 -1.67 6.85 -12.44
N VAL A 167 -2.40 7.65 -11.68
CA VAL A 167 -3.09 7.24 -10.45
C VAL A 167 -4.58 7.52 -10.55
N SER A 168 -5.37 6.78 -9.78
CA SER A 168 -6.80 7.00 -9.59
C SER A 168 -7.07 7.15 -8.09
N PRO A 169 -7.03 8.38 -7.55
CA PRO A 169 -7.25 8.61 -6.14
C PRO A 169 -8.70 8.31 -5.74
N HIS A 170 -8.88 7.64 -4.61
CA HIS A 170 -10.17 7.53 -3.94
C HIS A 170 -10.56 8.90 -3.37
N PRO A 171 -11.85 9.29 -3.40
CA PRO A 171 -12.33 10.50 -2.72
C PRO A 171 -11.94 10.53 -1.23
N GLU A 172 -11.70 11.71 -0.68
CA GLU A 172 -11.44 11.85 0.76
C GLU A 172 -12.60 11.28 1.60
N ARG A 173 -12.27 10.59 2.69
CA ARG A 173 -13.26 10.03 3.63
C ARG A 173 -13.30 10.83 4.92
N ASP A 174 -14.51 11.08 5.40
CA ASP A 174 -14.72 11.65 6.74
C ASP A 174 -14.53 10.62 7.86
N ASN A 175 -14.62 9.32 7.52
CA ASN A 175 -14.47 8.22 8.46
C ASN A 175 -13.10 7.55 8.31
N PHE A 176 -12.41 7.34 9.44
CA PHE A 176 -11.09 6.72 9.52
C PHE A 176 -11.05 5.67 10.63
N HIS A 177 -10.11 4.73 10.52
CA HIS A 177 -9.84 3.79 11.59
C HIS A 177 -9.10 4.50 12.72
N SER A 178 -9.70 4.48 13.91
CA SER A 178 -9.15 5.03 15.15
C SER A 178 -8.91 3.88 16.13
N ILE A 179 -7.77 3.89 16.80
CA ILE A 179 -7.46 2.93 17.88
C ILE A 179 -8.17 3.39 19.16
N LEU A 180 -8.29 4.70 19.37
CA LEU A 180 -8.92 5.28 20.55
C LEU A 180 -10.45 5.36 20.46
N GLY A 181 -11.03 5.15 19.28
CA GLY A 181 -12.45 5.32 19.01
C GLY A 181 -12.89 6.78 19.00
N LYS A 182 -14.21 7.00 19.12
CA LYS A 182 -14.83 8.32 18.96
C LYS A 182 -14.56 9.31 20.10
N GLN A 183 -14.24 8.82 21.30
CA GLN A 183 -13.97 9.67 22.45
C GLN A 183 -12.60 9.33 23.02
N ILE A 184 -11.66 10.27 22.89
CA ILE A 184 -10.43 10.30 23.69
C ILE A 184 -10.86 10.62 25.13
N SER A 185 -11.36 9.60 25.83
CA SER A 185 -11.89 9.69 27.19
C SER A 185 -10.81 9.58 28.26
N SER A 186 -9.57 9.28 27.84
CA SER A 186 -8.40 9.13 28.68
C SER A 186 -7.49 10.37 28.59
N THR A 187 -6.54 10.48 29.53
CA THR A 187 -5.47 11.48 29.43
C THR A 187 -4.65 11.27 28.15
N ASN A 188 -3.97 12.32 27.67
CA ASN A 188 -3.15 12.26 26.46
C ASN A 188 -2.05 11.19 26.54
N ASP A 189 -1.43 11.00 27.70
CA ASP A 189 -0.43 9.93 27.90
C ASP A 189 -1.07 8.53 27.84
N ALA A 190 -2.20 8.31 28.54
CA ALA A 190 -2.90 7.04 28.50
C ALA A 190 -3.38 6.69 27.09
N ALA A 191 -3.83 7.68 26.32
CA ALA A 191 -4.20 7.52 24.92
C ALA A 191 -3.00 7.04 24.07
N LEU A 192 -1.85 7.71 24.18
CA LEU A 192 -0.65 7.31 23.45
C LEU A 192 -0.16 5.91 23.90
N ALA A 193 -0.26 5.58 25.19
CA ALA A 193 0.08 4.27 25.72
C ALA A 193 -0.81 3.16 25.13
N THR A 194 -2.11 3.40 24.99
CA THR A 194 -3.05 2.47 24.32
C THR A 194 -2.63 2.22 22.87
N ILE A 195 -2.36 3.29 22.11
CA ILE A 195 -1.91 3.17 20.71
C ILE A 195 -0.63 2.33 20.63
N GLN A 196 0.35 2.55 21.51
CA GLN A 196 1.57 1.76 21.55
C GLN A 196 1.32 0.28 21.87
N SER A 197 0.43 0.00 22.83
CA SER A 197 0.07 -1.38 23.18
C SER A 197 -0.51 -2.11 21.96
N THR A 198 -1.46 -1.48 21.26
CA THR A 198 -2.07 -2.04 20.05
C THR A 198 -1.03 -2.30 18.95
N ILE A 199 -0.09 -1.37 18.74
CA ILE A 199 1.01 -1.59 17.77
C ILE A 199 1.91 -2.74 18.24
N GLY A 200 2.22 -2.81 19.53
CA GLY A 200 3.03 -3.87 20.13
C GLY A 200 2.43 -5.26 19.94
N GLU A 201 1.13 -5.40 20.15
CA GLU A 201 0.37 -6.63 19.91
C GLU A 201 0.38 -7.01 18.42
N LEU A 202 0.13 -6.04 17.54
CA LEU A 202 0.13 -6.28 16.10
C LEU A 202 1.51 -6.69 15.57
N ILE A 203 2.60 -6.18 16.16
CA ILE A 203 3.97 -6.64 15.88
C ILE A 203 4.12 -8.13 16.21
N GLN A 204 3.55 -8.61 17.31
CA GLN A 204 3.61 -10.04 17.66
C GLN A 204 2.75 -10.88 16.73
N ASN A 205 1.58 -10.37 16.33
CA ASN A 205 0.72 -11.05 15.36
C ASN A 205 1.43 -11.18 13.99
N LEU A 206 2.09 -10.12 13.52
CA LEU A 206 2.87 -10.15 12.27
C LEU A 206 4.03 -11.16 12.35
N LYS A 207 4.76 -11.19 13.46
CA LYS A 207 5.84 -12.18 13.68
C LYS A 207 5.31 -13.61 13.69
N SER A 208 4.15 -13.83 14.30
CA SER A 208 3.51 -15.15 14.38
C SER A 208 2.95 -15.59 13.03
N PHE A 209 2.45 -14.66 12.23
CA PHE A 209 2.00 -14.90 10.86
C PHE A 209 3.16 -15.21 9.90
N HIS A 210 4.32 -14.58 10.11
CA HIS A 210 5.48 -14.75 9.25
C HIS A 210 6.02 -16.19 9.31
N GLY A 211 6.00 -16.87 8.17
CA GLY A 211 6.45 -18.25 8.02
C GLY A 211 7.95 -18.36 7.74
N ASN A 212 8.51 -19.54 8.02
CA ASN A 212 9.92 -19.87 7.78
C ASN A 212 10.28 -20.14 6.31
N PHE A 213 9.30 -20.06 5.41
CA PHE A 213 9.54 -20.30 3.99
C PHE A 213 10.40 -19.18 3.41
N SER A 214 11.62 -19.49 3.00
CA SER A 214 12.57 -18.48 2.52
C SER A 214 12.43 -18.26 1.02
N THR A 215 11.47 -17.43 0.61
CA THR A 215 11.42 -16.86 -0.76
C THR A 215 12.48 -15.78 -0.98
N GLY A 216 13.08 -15.27 0.09
CA GLY A 216 13.90 -14.06 0.04
C GLY A 216 13.09 -12.80 -0.30
N ILE A 217 11.76 -12.83 -0.15
CA ILE A 217 10.86 -11.67 -0.27
C ILE A 217 10.81 -10.95 1.08
N HIS A 218 10.84 -9.62 1.05
CA HIS A 218 11.06 -8.78 2.23
C HIS A 218 9.85 -7.90 2.60
N TYR A 219 8.63 -8.28 2.20
CA TYR A 219 7.44 -7.45 2.46
C TYR A 219 7.11 -7.35 3.95
N HIS A 220 7.06 -8.49 4.66
CA HIS A 220 6.76 -8.50 6.10
C HIS A 220 7.82 -7.76 6.92
N GLN A 221 9.07 -7.71 6.47
CA GLN A 221 10.12 -6.92 7.11
C GLN A 221 9.85 -5.42 6.98
N THR A 222 9.26 -4.98 5.84
CA THR A 222 8.77 -3.61 5.70
C THR A 222 7.57 -3.35 6.61
N LEU A 223 6.61 -4.28 6.69
CA LEU A 223 5.48 -4.18 7.63
C LEU A 223 5.94 -4.11 9.09
N PHE A 224 6.94 -4.90 9.45
CA PHE A 224 7.54 -4.87 10.78
C PHE A 224 8.24 -3.54 11.02
N SER A 225 9.03 -3.06 10.04
CA SER A 225 9.75 -1.79 10.15
C SER A 225 8.80 -0.60 10.32
N ILE A 226 7.67 -0.55 9.61
CA ILE A 226 6.70 0.55 9.74
C ILE A 226 6.08 0.55 11.15
N LEU A 227 5.62 -0.61 11.64
CA LEU A 227 5.03 -0.72 12.98
C LEU A 227 6.05 -0.40 14.07
N TYR A 228 7.26 -0.93 13.95
CA TYR A 228 8.32 -0.70 14.93
C TYR A 228 8.72 0.77 14.99
N ARG A 229 8.92 1.42 13.83
CA ARG A 229 9.21 2.86 13.77
C ARG A 229 8.06 3.71 14.29
N LEU A 230 6.82 3.36 13.97
CA LEU A 230 5.66 4.06 14.51
C LEU A 230 5.64 3.97 16.05
N ASN A 231 5.86 2.78 16.61
CA ASN A 231 5.91 2.59 18.05
C ASN A 231 7.04 3.37 18.73
N GLU A 232 8.25 3.38 18.16
CA GLU A 232 9.40 4.16 18.66
C GLU A 232 9.11 5.66 18.64
N ASN A 233 8.52 6.19 17.56
CA ASN A 233 8.21 7.62 17.49
C ASN A 233 7.12 8.01 18.49
N ILE A 234 6.11 7.17 18.70
CA ILE A 234 5.09 7.43 19.72
C ILE A 234 5.71 7.39 21.13
N GLN A 235 6.66 6.48 21.37
CA GLN A 235 7.39 6.44 22.64
C GLN A 235 8.17 7.74 22.87
N ALA A 236 8.87 8.21 21.84
CA ALA A 236 9.60 9.46 21.90
C ALA A 236 8.65 10.65 22.13
N ILE A 237 7.50 10.70 21.46
CA ILE A 237 6.46 11.72 21.68
C ILE A 237 6.03 11.74 23.15
N ARG A 238 5.73 10.58 23.76
CA ARG A 238 5.35 10.50 25.17
C ARG A 238 6.43 11.05 26.09
N LEU A 239 7.67 10.59 25.93
CA LEU A 239 8.81 11.06 26.73
C LEU A 239 9.03 12.56 26.58
N LEU A 240 8.89 13.10 25.37
CA LEU A 240 9.04 14.53 25.11
C LEU A 240 7.91 15.34 25.79
N ILE A 241 6.67 14.88 25.72
CA ILE A 241 5.52 15.50 26.40
C ILE A 241 5.74 15.50 27.93
N GLU A 242 6.13 14.36 28.51
CA GLU A 242 6.41 14.22 29.96
C GLU A 242 7.50 15.19 30.44
N ASN A 243 8.49 15.48 29.59
CA ASN A 243 9.61 16.38 29.88
C ASN A 243 9.36 17.82 29.39
N ASN A 244 8.13 18.16 28.97
CA ASN A 244 7.73 19.49 28.48
C ASN A 244 8.41 19.94 27.16
N PHE A 245 8.92 19.01 26.35
CA PHE A 245 9.48 19.26 25.01
C PHE A 245 8.43 19.12 23.90
N TYR A 246 7.35 19.90 23.99
CA TYR A 246 6.18 19.75 23.13
C TYR A 246 6.44 20.03 21.65
N TYR A 247 7.23 21.07 21.33
CA TYR A 247 7.57 21.42 19.95
C TYR A 247 8.33 20.29 19.25
N GLN A 248 9.25 19.64 19.98
CA GLN A 248 9.97 18.47 19.50
C GLN A 248 9.04 17.27 19.31
N ALA A 249 8.05 17.09 20.19
CA ALA A 249 7.04 16.04 20.03
C ALA A 249 6.19 16.24 18.75
N VAL A 250 5.77 17.48 18.47
CA VAL A 250 5.04 17.80 17.22
C VAL A 250 5.91 17.60 15.98
N ALA A 251 7.21 17.89 16.04
CA ALA A 251 8.10 17.64 14.91
C ALA A 251 8.11 16.16 14.47
N LEU A 252 8.00 15.23 15.43
CA LEU A 252 7.92 13.79 15.16
C LEU A 252 6.63 13.37 14.43
N LEU A 253 5.54 14.14 14.57
CA LEU A 253 4.29 13.86 13.86
C LEU A 253 4.49 13.88 12.35
N ARG A 254 5.28 14.84 11.83
CA ARG A 254 5.55 14.94 10.39
C ARG A 254 6.26 13.69 9.88
N SER A 255 7.25 13.21 10.62
CA SER A 255 7.96 11.97 10.29
C SER A 255 7.04 10.76 10.29
N ILE A 256 6.16 10.62 11.30
CA ILE A 256 5.16 9.56 11.36
C ILE A 256 4.21 9.63 10.15
N TYR A 257 3.75 10.83 9.80
CA TYR A 257 2.81 11.05 8.71
C TYR A 257 3.40 10.68 7.35
N GLU A 258 4.58 11.21 7.00
CA GLU A 258 5.23 10.93 5.72
C GLU A 258 5.56 9.44 5.55
N MET A 259 6.03 8.80 6.63
CA MET A 259 6.25 7.36 6.68
C MET A 259 4.96 6.56 6.42
N SER A 260 3.81 7.02 6.94
CA SER A 260 2.51 6.37 6.69
C SER A 260 2.02 6.51 5.24
N LEU A 261 2.47 7.54 4.52
CA LEU A 261 2.16 7.75 3.10
C LEU A 261 2.96 6.78 2.24
N ASP A 262 4.26 6.61 2.52
CA ASP A 262 5.11 5.62 1.85
C ASP A 262 4.61 4.20 2.08
N PHE A 263 4.22 3.88 3.32
CA PHE A 263 3.59 2.60 3.64
C PHE A 263 2.31 2.39 2.83
N TYR A 264 1.47 3.42 2.68
CA TYR A 264 0.18 3.26 2.00
C TYR A 264 0.36 2.97 0.50
N VAL A 265 1.23 3.71 -0.19
CA VAL A 265 1.49 3.46 -1.62
C VAL A 265 2.14 2.10 -1.86
N ASP A 266 2.99 1.65 -0.94
CA ASP A 266 3.56 0.30 -0.94
C ASP A 266 2.50 -0.76 -0.66
N TRP A 267 1.64 -0.55 0.32
CA TRP A 267 0.56 -1.48 0.67
C TRP A 267 -0.41 -1.66 -0.50
N LEU A 268 -0.72 -0.62 -1.28
CA LEU A 268 -1.60 -0.71 -2.46
C LEU A 268 -1.11 -1.72 -3.50
N ALA A 269 0.19 -1.74 -3.77
CA ALA A 269 0.80 -2.52 -4.84
C ALA A 269 2.22 -2.98 -4.41
N PRO A 270 2.29 -3.95 -3.48
CA PRO A 270 3.52 -4.25 -2.72
C PRO A 270 4.63 -4.88 -3.58
N GLU A 271 4.27 -5.57 -4.66
CA GLU A 271 5.23 -6.23 -5.56
C GLU A 271 5.73 -5.28 -6.67
N GLU A 272 5.02 -4.20 -6.94
CA GLU A 272 5.30 -3.23 -8.02
C GLU A 272 5.94 -1.94 -7.52
N VAL A 273 5.45 -1.38 -6.40
CA VAL A 273 5.86 -0.05 -5.90
C VAL A 273 7.13 -0.12 -5.04
N GLY A 274 7.37 -1.22 -4.33
CA GLY A 274 8.49 -1.31 -3.39
C GLY A 274 9.88 -1.15 -4.06
N PHE A 275 10.03 -1.51 -5.34
CA PHE A 275 11.26 -1.24 -6.10
C PHE A 275 11.51 0.27 -6.26
N TRP A 276 10.47 1.04 -6.52
CA TRP A 276 10.58 2.48 -6.77
C TRP A 276 10.86 3.26 -5.49
N LEU A 277 10.19 2.91 -4.38
CA LEU A 277 10.49 3.47 -3.06
C LEU A 277 11.94 3.20 -2.65
N GLN A 278 12.42 1.98 -2.87
CA GLN A 278 13.80 1.63 -2.59
C GLN A 278 14.79 2.41 -3.48
N THR A 279 14.44 2.63 -4.74
CA THR A 279 15.26 3.43 -5.68
C THR A 279 15.37 4.87 -5.20
N HIS A 280 14.24 5.49 -4.88
CA HIS A 280 14.18 6.85 -4.34
C HIS A 280 15.04 7.04 -3.07
N SER A 281 15.04 6.04 -2.17
CA SER A 281 15.86 6.09 -0.95
C SER A 281 17.38 6.04 -1.17
N ARG A 282 17.84 5.69 -2.38
CA ARG A 282 19.26 5.37 -2.66
C ARG A 282 19.90 6.23 -3.72
N VAL A 283 19.12 6.71 -4.68
CA VAL A 283 19.63 7.49 -5.79
C VAL A 283 18.82 8.77 -5.92
N ASN A 284 19.53 9.86 -6.21
CA ASN A 284 18.88 11.08 -6.66
C ASN A 284 18.49 10.95 -8.14
N ARG A 285 17.82 11.98 -8.68
CA ARG A 285 17.35 12.02 -10.07
C ARG A 285 18.45 11.70 -11.10
N LYS A 286 19.66 12.23 -10.93
CA LYS A 286 20.79 11.97 -11.83
C LYS A 286 21.24 10.50 -11.76
N GLY A 287 21.29 9.94 -10.55
CA GLY A 287 21.60 8.52 -10.36
C GLY A 287 20.54 7.61 -10.95
N PHE A 288 19.25 7.98 -10.82
CA PHE A 288 18.14 7.29 -11.46
C PHE A 288 18.26 7.29 -12.98
N GLU A 289 18.48 8.45 -13.60
CA GLU A 289 18.67 8.58 -15.05
C GLU A 289 19.82 7.68 -15.54
N CYS A 290 20.96 7.70 -14.85
CA CYS A 290 22.10 6.83 -15.18
C CYS A 290 21.77 5.33 -15.05
N ALA A 291 21.09 4.92 -13.98
CA ALA A 291 20.68 3.52 -13.79
C ALA A 291 19.70 3.06 -14.87
N MET A 292 18.75 3.90 -15.26
CA MET A 292 17.82 3.61 -16.35
C MET A 292 18.54 3.55 -17.70
N GLU A 293 19.53 4.40 -17.93
CA GLU A 293 20.33 4.34 -19.15
C GLU A 293 21.09 3.02 -19.30
N LEU A 294 21.62 2.49 -18.19
CA LEU A 294 22.34 1.22 -18.13
C LEU A 294 21.41 0.00 -18.21
N ALA A 295 20.20 0.11 -17.66
CA ALA A 295 19.18 -0.95 -17.66
C ALA A 295 18.33 -1.01 -18.95
N SER A 296 18.54 -0.07 -19.89
CA SER A 296 17.76 0.03 -21.12
C SER A 296 17.78 -1.30 -21.89
N PRO A 297 16.62 -1.82 -22.33
CA PRO A 297 16.53 -3.09 -23.07
C PRO A 297 17.00 -2.96 -24.54
N SER A 298 17.55 -1.81 -24.93
CA SER A 298 17.84 -1.49 -26.33
C SER A 298 18.83 -0.34 -26.49
N ASP A 299 19.69 -0.46 -27.51
CA ASP A 299 20.60 0.59 -27.97
C ASP A 299 19.92 1.62 -28.90
N ASN A 300 18.72 1.32 -29.41
CA ASN A 300 17.92 2.28 -30.17
C ASN A 300 17.52 3.48 -29.29
N LEU A 301 18.03 4.66 -29.64
CA LEU A 301 17.85 5.92 -28.88
C LEU A 301 16.38 6.32 -28.70
N LYS A 302 15.53 6.14 -29.72
CA LYS A 302 14.09 6.49 -29.62
C LYS A 302 13.38 5.56 -28.66
N LYS A 303 13.62 4.25 -28.79
CA LYS A 303 13.05 3.22 -27.91
C LYS A 303 13.48 3.44 -26.46
N LYS A 304 14.78 3.69 -26.24
CA LYS A 304 15.36 4.02 -24.94
C LYS A 304 14.69 5.24 -24.31
N LYS A 305 14.54 6.33 -25.07
CA LYS A 305 13.90 7.57 -24.59
C LYS A 305 12.46 7.33 -24.10
N ILE A 306 11.63 6.64 -24.89
CA ILE A 306 10.23 6.37 -24.53
C ILE A 306 10.16 5.50 -23.27
N TRP A 307 11.00 4.46 -23.19
CA TRP A 307 11.07 3.59 -22.01
C TRP A 307 11.47 4.36 -20.74
N MET A 308 12.49 5.21 -20.82
CA MET A 308 12.92 6.04 -19.69
C MET A 308 11.84 7.04 -19.24
N GLU A 309 11.14 7.70 -20.18
CA GLU A 309 10.08 8.66 -19.85
C GLU A 309 8.92 7.99 -19.09
N ASN A 310 8.54 6.78 -19.49
CA ASN A 310 7.47 6.02 -18.83
C ASN A 310 7.89 5.52 -17.44
N MET A 311 9.12 5.02 -17.29
CA MET A 311 9.65 4.58 -16.00
C MET A 311 9.83 5.76 -15.02
N ARG A 312 10.12 6.95 -15.53
CA ARG A 312 10.29 8.16 -14.71
C ARG A 312 9.02 8.58 -13.99
N TYR A 313 7.83 8.33 -14.56
CA TYR A 313 6.56 8.76 -13.95
C TYR A 313 6.42 8.28 -12.49
N CYS A 314 6.64 6.99 -12.24
CA CYS A 314 6.50 6.42 -10.90
C CYS A 314 7.54 6.97 -9.93
N TYR A 315 8.79 7.15 -10.39
CA TYR A 315 9.86 7.74 -9.60
C TYR A 315 9.51 9.19 -9.17
N ASP A 316 9.13 10.04 -10.12
CA ASP A 316 8.77 11.45 -9.86
C ASP A 316 7.49 11.56 -9.01
N PHE A 317 6.54 10.63 -9.17
CA PHE A 317 5.32 10.60 -8.36
C PHE A 317 5.63 10.34 -6.88
N LEU A 318 6.46 9.34 -6.58
CA LEU A 318 6.77 8.91 -5.21
C LEU A 318 7.70 9.88 -4.45
N ASP A 319 8.49 10.67 -5.17
CA ASP A 319 9.33 11.74 -4.60
C ASP A 319 8.49 12.83 -3.93
N ASN A 320 7.25 13.04 -4.38
CA ASN A 320 6.41 14.13 -3.91
C ASN A 320 5.40 13.67 -2.83
N VAL A 321 5.53 14.21 -1.61
CA VAL A 321 4.65 13.90 -0.47
C VAL A 321 3.19 14.25 -0.75
N SER A 322 2.95 15.40 -1.40
CA SER A 322 1.61 15.86 -1.73
C SER A 322 0.90 14.92 -2.73
N ASN A 323 1.64 14.34 -3.67
CA ASN A 323 1.11 13.31 -4.57
C ASN A 323 0.68 12.05 -3.80
N LYS A 324 1.50 11.58 -2.85
CA LYS A 324 1.17 10.42 -2.01
C LYS A 324 -0.01 10.71 -1.08
N ALA A 325 -0.11 11.93 -0.57
CA ALA A 325 -1.25 12.39 0.22
C ALA A 325 -2.56 12.39 -0.57
N ASN A 326 -2.54 12.82 -1.84
CA ASN A 326 -3.72 12.74 -2.71
C ASN A 326 -4.19 11.29 -2.94
N LEU A 327 -3.28 10.32 -2.86
CA LEU A 327 -3.64 8.90 -2.97
C LEU A 327 -4.16 8.33 -1.65
N SER A 328 -3.72 8.86 -0.51
CA SER A 328 -4.08 8.41 0.84
C SER A 328 -5.59 8.57 1.09
N PRO A 329 -6.25 7.63 1.80
CA PRO A 329 -7.66 7.76 2.18
C PRO A 329 -7.92 8.94 3.12
N LEU A 330 -6.91 9.37 3.87
CA LEU A 330 -6.97 10.58 4.71
C LEU A 330 -7.01 11.86 3.86
N GLY A 331 -6.63 11.76 2.59
CA GLY A 331 -6.81 12.82 1.61
C GLY A 331 -5.89 14.03 1.76
N ARG A 332 -6.18 15.03 0.93
CA ARG A 332 -5.36 16.24 0.81
C ARG A 332 -5.61 17.21 1.97
N LYS A 333 -6.84 17.29 2.47
CA LYS A 333 -7.16 18.15 3.59
C LYS A 333 -6.40 17.76 4.84
N PHE A 334 -6.34 16.46 5.16
CA PHE A 334 -5.56 15.96 6.29
C PHE A 334 -4.06 16.26 6.14
N TYR A 335 -3.53 16.14 4.92
CA TYR A 335 -2.17 16.58 4.62
C TYR A 335 -1.96 18.06 4.96
N ASP A 336 -2.87 18.94 4.50
CA ASP A 336 -2.75 20.37 4.75
C ASP A 336 -2.90 20.68 6.25
N GLU A 337 -3.77 19.97 6.98
CA GLU A 337 -3.92 20.10 8.44
C GLU A 337 -2.64 19.70 9.20
N VAL A 338 -2.07 18.52 8.91
CA VAL A 338 -0.81 18.07 9.54
C VAL A 338 0.34 19.00 9.19
N TYR A 339 0.45 19.43 7.93
CA TYR A 339 1.53 20.30 7.49
C TYR A 339 1.42 21.69 8.10
N THR A 340 0.23 22.28 8.18
CA THR A 340 0.03 23.56 8.87
C THR A 340 0.40 23.44 10.35
N PHE A 341 -0.15 22.44 11.05
CA PHE A 341 0.11 22.23 12.48
C PHE A 341 1.59 22.00 12.80
N THR A 342 2.31 21.27 11.94
CA THR A 342 3.74 20.99 12.13
C THR A 342 4.64 22.12 11.62
N SER A 343 4.22 22.92 10.65
CA SER A 343 5.02 24.03 10.12
C SER A 343 5.23 25.14 11.15
N GLU A 344 4.23 25.38 12.01
CA GLU A 344 4.31 26.33 13.12
C GLU A 344 5.49 26.06 14.07
N VAL A 345 5.99 24.83 14.11
CA VAL A 345 7.03 24.41 15.08
C VAL A 345 8.35 23.99 14.43
N ILE A 346 8.31 23.52 13.17
CA ILE A 346 9.49 22.98 12.48
C ILE A 346 10.35 24.10 11.91
N HIS A 347 9.75 25.23 11.53
CA HIS A 347 10.48 26.36 10.97
C HIS A 347 10.83 27.35 12.07
N GLN A 348 12.12 27.73 12.17
CA GLN A 348 12.51 28.89 12.96
C GLN A 348 12.06 30.15 12.21
N ASP A 349 10.83 30.58 12.48
CA ASP A 349 10.26 31.80 11.96
C ASP A 349 10.13 32.88 13.04
N PHE A 350 9.52 34.01 12.67
CA PHE A 350 9.32 35.12 13.61
C PHE A 350 8.29 34.78 14.70
N ASN A 351 7.29 33.93 14.43
CA ASN A 351 6.33 33.50 15.45
C ASN A 351 7.04 32.66 16.54
N MET A 352 7.89 31.71 16.14
CA MET A 352 8.69 30.95 17.10
C MET A 352 9.70 31.82 17.85
N THR A 353 10.23 32.85 17.19
CA THR A 353 11.11 33.85 17.84
C THR A 353 10.37 34.65 18.91
N GLU A 354 9.13 35.07 18.64
CA GLU A 354 8.26 35.73 19.61
C GLU A 354 7.95 34.84 20.82
N HIS A 355 7.62 33.57 20.59
CA HIS A 355 7.40 32.60 21.67
C HIS A 355 8.63 32.42 22.56
N TYR A 356 9.82 32.28 21.95
CA TYR A 356 11.06 32.17 22.73
C TYR A 356 11.47 33.46 23.42
N ALA A 357 11.13 34.63 22.86
CA ALA A 357 11.33 35.91 23.55
C ALA A 357 10.47 35.99 24.81
N LEU A 358 9.19 35.60 24.73
CA LEU A 358 8.30 35.51 25.90
C LEU A 358 8.79 34.50 26.93
N PHE A 359 9.31 33.35 26.50
CA PHE A 359 9.89 32.35 27.39
C PHE A 359 11.19 32.83 28.06
N MET A 360 12.01 33.59 27.34
CA MET A 360 13.21 34.22 27.88
C MET A 360 12.87 35.25 28.97
N GLU A 361 11.80 36.03 28.77
CA GLU A 361 11.32 37.03 29.73
C GLU A 361 10.55 36.40 30.91
N ASN A 362 9.86 35.28 30.67
CA ASN A 362 9.11 34.52 31.67
C ASN A 362 9.34 33.02 31.50
N PRO A 363 10.26 32.42 32.28
CA PRO A 363 10.58 30.98 32.21
C PRO A 363 9.42 30.04 32.55
N GLU A 364 8.34 30.54 33.18
CA GLU A 364 7.13 29.75 33.44
C GLU A 364 6.08 29.85 32.31
N HIS A 365 6.30 30.72 31.32
CA HIS A 365 5.42 30.86 30.17
C HIS A 365 5.48 29.60 29.30
N ARG A 366 4.46 28.75 29.43
CA ARG A 366 4.25 27.64 28.51
C ARG A 366 3.50 28.17 27.29
N SER A 367 4.21 28.30 26.17
CA SER A 367 3.62 28.71 24.89
C SER A 367 2.75 27.62 24.25
N PHE A 368 2.83 26.38 24.73
CA PHE A 368 2.15 25.22 24.13
C PHE A 368 0.95 24.78 24.99
N ASP A 369 -0.26 24.87 24.42
CA ASP A 369 -1.54 24.59 25.08
C ASP A 369 -1.90 23.09 25.11
N ALA A 370 -2.66 22.66 26.12
CA ALA A 370 -3.26 21.33 26.22
C ALA A 370 -4.06 20.94 24.97
N ASN A 371 -4.72 21.91 24.32
CA ASN A 371 -5.43 21.68 23.05
C ASN A 371 -4.52 21.20 21.92
N ALA A 372 -3.28 21.69 21.87
CA ALA A 372 -2.31 21.29 20.86
C ALA A 372 -1.79 19.87 21.12
N ILE A 373 -1.64 19.46 22.38
CA ILE A 373 -1.33 18.07 22.74
C ILE A 373 -2.48 17.14 22.32
N THR A 374 -3.73 17.51 22.60
CA THR A 374 -4.90 16.74 22.17
C THR A 374 -4.96 16.61 20.65
N THR A 375 -4.61 17.68 19.93
CA THR A 375 -4.53 17.67 18.45
C THR A 375 -3.43 16.73 17.95
N LEU A 376 -2.25 16.76 18.57
CA LEU A 376 -1.16 15.82 18.30
C LEU A 376 -1.62 14.36 18.50
N VAL A 377 -2.24 14.05 19.63
CA VAL A 377 -2.75 12.70 19.94
C VAL A 377 -3.77 12.25 18.89
N ARG A 378 -4.71 13.13 18.50
CA ARG A 378 -5.69 12.84 17.45
C ARG A 378 -5.01 12.50 16.12
N PHE A 379 -4.02 13.28 15.70
CA PHE A 379 -3.31 12.99 14.45
C PHE A 379 -2.52 11.69 14.52
N VAL A 380 -1.85 11.42 15.65
CA VAL A 380 -1.16 10.14 15.88
C VAL A 380 -2.14 8.97 15.81
N ASP A 381 -3.30 9.07 16.43
CA ASP A 381 -4.35 8.04 16.40
C ASP A 381 -4.85 7.76 14.98
N MET A 382 -5.20 8.81 14.23
CA MET A 382 -5.64 8.69 12.83
C MET A 382 -4.61 7.99 11.95
N ILE A 383 -3.33 8.36 12.09
CA ILE A 383 -2.23 7.79 11.32
C ILE A 383 -1.97 6.34 11.76
N ALA A 384 -1.93 6.09 13.06
CA ALA A 384 -1.66 4.77 13.63
C ALA A 384 -2.78 3.78 13.31
N GLY A 385 -4.04 4.18 13.45
CA GLY A 385 -5.20 3.36 13.10
C GLY A 385 -5.22 3.01 11.62
N LYS A 386 -4.90 3.96 10.72
CA LYS A 386 -4.72 3.70 9.28
C LYS A 386 -3.67 2.63 8.99
N VAL A 387 -2.51 2.71 9.65
CA VAL A 387 -1.40 1.76 9.48
C VAL A 387 -1.76 0.40 10.05
N CYS A 388 -2.23 0.35 11.30
CA CYS A 388 -2.54 -0.87 12.01
C CYS A 388 -3.65 -1.68 11.32
N TRP A 389 -4.73 -1.02 10.88
CA TRP A 389 -5.82 -1.69 10.18
C TRP A 389 -5.33 -2.36 8.88
N ARG A 390 -4.49 -1.69 8.10
CA ARG A 390 -3.94 -2.24 6.85
C ARG A 390 -2.99 -3.41 7.11
N VAL A 391 -2.18 -3.34 8.17
CA VAL A 391 -1.30 -4.47 8.51
C VAL A 391 -2.11 -5.64 9.05
N ALA A 392 -3.12 -5.40 9.90
CA ALA A 392 -3.99 -6.43 10.46
C ALA A 392 -4.75 -7.20 9.36
N THR A 393 -5.34 -6.47 8.41
CA THR A 393 -6.03 -7.07 7.25
C THR A 393 -5.09 -7.86 6.34
N ASP A 394 -3.80 -7.52 6.29
CA ASP A 394 -2.77 -8.22 5.52
C ASP A 394 -2.28 -9.54 6.12
N ILE A 395 -2.60 -9.80 7.39
CA ILE A 395 -2.16 -11.01 8.11
C ILE A 395 -3.34 -11.80 8.71
N GLY A 396 -4.56 -11.46 8.31
CA GLY A 396 -5.78 -12.14 8.75
C GLY A 396 -6.13 -11.96 10.22
N VAL A 397 -5.73 -10.84 10.84
CA VAL A 397 -6.23 -10.49 12.18
C VAL A 397 -7.66 -9.95 12.04
N PRO A 398 -8.64 -10.47 12.80
CA PRO A 398 -10.03 -10.05 12.71
C PRO A 398 -10.19 -8.54 12.91
N GLU A 399 -11.12 -7.93 12.17
CA GLU A 399 -11.55 -6.57 12.46
C GLU A 399 -12.29 -6.57 13.80
N GLU A 400 -11.84 -5.77 14.76
CA GLU A 400 -12.80 -5.23 15.73
C GLU A 400 -13.71 -4.26 14.96
N PRO A 401 -15.05 -4.41 15.03
CA PRO A 401 -15.94 -3.55 14.29
C PRO A 401 -15.66 -2.10 14.65
N LEU A 402 -15.51 -1.25 13.64
CA LEU A 402 -15.48 0.20 13.81
C LEU A 402 -16.67 0.58 14.70
N SER A 403 -16.39 1.01 15.93
CA SER A 403 -17.44 1.45 16.84
C SER A 403 -18.16 2.62 16.18
N GLU A 404 -19.41 2.36 15.80
CA GLU A 404 -20.19 3.17 14.88
C GLU A 404 -20.43 4.60 15.33
#